data_AF-G5AHA8-F1
#
_entry.id   AF-G5AHA8-F1
#
_cell.length_a   1.000
_cell.length_b   1.000
_cell.length_c   1.000
_cell.angle_alpha   90.00
_cell.angle_beta   90.00
_cell.angle_gamma   90.00
#
_symmetry.space_group_name_H-M   'P 1'
#
loop_
_entity.id
_entity.type
_entity.pdbx_description
1 polymer ?
#
loop_
_entity_poly.entity_id
_entity_poly.type
_entity_poly.pdbx_seq_one_letter_code
_entity_poly.pdbx_strand_id
1 'polypeptide(L)'
;RAPETPGEYRLRLLAKHLTTVEQFREELLDRRNNPAPNTLPREIPEPLYPGEKLQSYTQKFEQWLAQRGRRLSAMDGDPSQERGFWFSFAYLRVGECGAQP
;
A
#
# COMPACT_ATOMS: atom_id res chain seq x y z
N ARG A 1 -3.06 -11.98 26.55
CA ARG A 1 -2.90 -11.90 25.08
C ARG A 1 -1.60 -12.61 24.74
N ALA A 2 -1.63 -13.72 24.00
CA ALA A 2 -0.43 -14.45 23.61
C ALA A 2 0.50 -13.53 22.79
N PRO A 3 1.83 -13.70 22.85
CA PRO A 3 2.72 -13.01 21.93
C PRO A 3 2.38 -13.48 20.51
N GLU A 4 2.04 -12.54 19.63
CA GLU A 4 1.85 -12.83 18.20
C GLU A 4 3.14 -13.45 17.68
N THR A 5 3.05 -14.57 16.96
CA THR A 5 4.23 -15.17 16.35
C THR A 5 4.79 -14.22 15.28
N PRO A 6 6.11 -14.24 14.98
CA PRO A 6 6.69 -13.39 13.93
C PRO A 6 5.98 -13.50 12.58
N GLY A 7 5.44 -14.68 12.26
CA GLY A 7 4.63 -14.92 11.06
C GLY A 7 3.28 -14.19 11.09
N GLU A 8 2.54 -14.25 12.21
CA GLU A 8 1.26 -13.54 12.36
C GLU A 8 1.45 -12.02 12.34
N TYR A 9 2.53 -11.52 12.94
CA TYR A 9 2.87 -10.10 12.89
C TYR A 9 3.13 -9.62 11.46
N ARG A 10 3.88 -10.40 10.67
CA ARG A 10 4.14 -10.13 9.25
C ARG A 10 2.85 -10.15 8.43
N LEU A 11 2.01 -11.17 8.59
CA LEU A 11 0.71 -11.27 7.91
C LEU A 11 -0.20 -10.09 8.24
N ARG A 12 -0.23 -9.64 9.50
CA ARG A 12 -1.04 -8.49 9.91
C ARG A 12 -0.51 -7.16 9.33
N LEU A 13 0.80 -6.98 9.27
CA LEU A 13 1.39 -5.75 8.73
C LEU A 13 1.23 -5.64 7.22
N LEU A 14 1.36 -6.76 6.52
CA LEU A 14 1.23 -6.87 5.08
C LEU A 14 -0.19 -7.25 4.65
N ALA A 15 -1.16 -7.22 5.55
CA ALA A 15 -2.55 -7.43 5.21
C ALA A 15 -2.95 -6.39 4.16
N LYS A 16 -3.43 -6.85 3.02
CA LYS A 16 -3.82 -6.01 1.90
C LYS A 16 -5.31 -6.12 1.67
N HIS A 17 -5.92 -5.03 1.25
CA HIS A 17 -7.29 -5.03 0.79
C HIS A 17 -7.34 -4.54 -0.66
N LEU A 18 -8.14 -5.23 -1.46
CA LEU A 18 -8.42 -4.82 -2.82
C LEU A 18 -9.39 -3.63 -2.77
N THR A 19 -9.02 -2.57 -3.47
CA THR A 19 -9.86 -1.39 -3.65
C THR A 19 -9.73 -0.92 -5.10
N THR A 20 -10.58 0.00 -5.54
CA THR A 20 -10.42 0.64 -6.84
C THR A 20 -9.64 1.94 -6.70
N VAL A 21 -9.03 2.39 -7.79
CA VAL A 21 -8.39 3.72 -7.85
C VAL A 21 -9.40 4.83 -7.49
N GLU A 22 -10.66 4.70 -7.92
CA GLU A 22 -11.72 5.66 -7.61
C GLU A 22 -12.10 5.66 -6.14
N GLN A 23 -12.36 4.49 -5.55
CA GLN A 23 -12.69 4.35 -4.13
C GLN A 23 -11.56 4.87 -3.24
N PHE A 24 -10.31 4.48 -3.54
CA PHE A 24 -9.17 4.94 -2.75
C PHE A 24 -8.99 6.47 -2.86
N ARG A 25 -9.26 7.05 -4.04
CA ARG A 25 -9.23 8.51 -4.21
C ARG A 25 -10.32 9.20 -3.40
N GLU A 26 -11.54 8.66 -3.39
CA GLU A 26 -12.64 9.18 -2.56
C GLU A 26 -12.31 9.11 -1.06
N GLU A 27 -11.73 8.00 -0.59
CA GLU A 27 -11.28 7.86 0.81
C GLU A 27 -10.21 8.90 1.18
N LEU A 28 -9.28 9.20 0.27
CA LEU A 28 -8.26 10.23 0.50
C LEU A 28 -8.86 11.64 0.53
N LEU A 29 -9.84 11.93 -0.34
CA LEU A 29 -10.56 13.19 -0.35
C LEU A 29 -11.41 13.36 0.91
N ASP A 30 -12.11 12.31 1.35
CA ASP A 30 -12.90 12.30 2.57
C ASP A 30 -12.02 12.59 3.79
N ARG A 31 -10.87 11.91 3.92
CA ARG A 31 -9.89 12.18 4.99
C ARG A 31 -9.34 13.61 4.98
N ARG A 32 -9.12 14.16 3.78
CA ARG A 32 -8.66 15.55 3.64
C ARG A 32 -9.73 16.53 4.13
N ASN A 33 -10.99 16.25 3.87
CA ASN A 33 -12.11 17.09 4.26
C ASN A 33 -12.56 16.87 5.72
N ASN A 34 -12.33 15.67 6.25
CA ASN A 34 -12.68 15.27 7.60
C ASN A 34 -11.46 14.61 8.27
N PRO A 35 -10.61 15.41 8.96
CA PRO A 35 -9.45 14.89 9.68
C PRO A 35 -9.92 14.16 10.96
N ALA A 36 -10.55 13.00 10.78
CA ALA A 36 -10.76 12.03 11.84
C ALA A 36 -9.40 11.59 12.40
N PRO A 37 -9.32 11.11 13.66
CA PRO A 37 -8.05 10.82 14.32
C PRO A 37 -7.25 9.75 13.59
N ASN A 38 -6.34 10.20 12.72
CA ASN A 38 -5.10 9.60 12.20
C ASN A 38 -4.98 8.05 12.19
N THR A 39 -6.05 7.34 11.86
CA THR A 39 -6.00 5.89 11.65
C THR A 39 -5.48 5.66 10.24
N LEU A 40 -4.16 5.49 10.12
CA LEU A 40 -3.57 4.87 8.93
C LEU A 40 -4.39 3.60 8.63
N PRO A 41 -4.75 3.34 7.35
CA PRO A 41 -5.46 2.11 6.99
C PRO A 41 -4.73 0.93 7.61
N ARG A 42 -5.46 0.09 8.36
CA ARG A 42 -4.87 -1.07 9.03
C ARG A 42 -4.24 -2.00 7.99
N GLU A 43 -4.87 -2.06 6.83
CA GLU A 43 -4.51 -2.86 5.65
C GLU A 43 -3.99 -1.96 4.52
N ILE A 44 -3.07 -2.50 3.74
CA ILE A 44 -2.46 -1.85 2.58
C ILE A 44 -3.50 -1.80 1.44
N PRO A 45 -3.83 -0.60 0.91
CA PRO A 45 -4.71 -0.48 -0.24
C PRO A 45 -3.99 -0.94 -1.51
N GLU A 46 -4.67 -1.78 -2.29
CA GLU A 46 -4.24 -2.16 -3.64
C GLU A 46 -5.22 -1.58 -4.67
N PRO A 47 -5.10 -0.30 -5.03
CA PRO A 47 -6.00 0.38 -5.96
C PRO A 47 -5.83 -0.18 -7.37
N LEU A 48 -6.77 -1.03 -7.78
CA LEU A 48 -6.85 -1.58 -9.12
C LEU A 48 -7.65 -0.65 -10.05
N TYR A 49 -7.23 -0.56 -11.30
CA TYR A 49 -8.07 0.02 -12.36
C TYR A 49 -9.19 -0.96 -12.74
N PRO A 50 -10.32 -0.47 -13.27
CA PRO A 50 -11.38 -1.34 -13.75
C PRO A 50 -10.84 -2.34 -14.80
N GLY A 51 -11.00 -3.63 -14.53
CA GLY A 51 -10.49 -4.72 -15.38
C GLY A 51 -9.01 -5.09 -15.16
N GLU A 52 -8.29 -4.41 -14.28
CA GLU A 52 -6.92 -4.78 -13.92
C GLU A 52 -6.92 -5.98 -12.96
N LYS A 53 -6.04 -6.95 -13.20
CA LYS A 53 -5.83 -8.08 -12.30
C LYS A 53 -4.79 -7.73 -11.23
N LEU A 54 -4.96 -8.29 -10.03
CA LEU A 54 -4.00 -8.16 -8.94
C LEU A 54 -2.57 -8.58 -9.33
N GLN A 55 -2.43 -9.60 -10.19
CA GLN A 55 -1.11 -10.01 -10.70
C GLN A 55 -0.43 -8.89 -11.50
N SER A 56 -1.18 -8.21 -12.37
CA SER A 56 -0.66 -7.09 -13.15
C SER A 56 -0.29 -5.89 -12.26
N TYR A 57 -1.08 -5.65 -11.20
CA TYR A 57 -0.75 -4.65 -10.19
C TYR A 57 0.57 -4.97 -9.48
N THR A 58 0.73 -6.22 -9.03
CA THR A 58 1.95 -6.69 -8.35
C THR A 58 3.17 -6.58 -9.27
N GLN A 59 3.04 -6.97 -10.55
CA GLN A 59 4.13 -6.83 -11.52
C GLN A 59 4.53 -5.37 -11.74
N LYS A 60 3.55 -4.45 -11.83
CA LYS A 60 3.83 -3.00 -11.95
C LYS A 60 4.53 -2.47 -10.70
N PHE A 61 4.15 -2.93 -9.51
CA PHE A 61 4.82 -2.59 -8.27
C PHE A 61 6.26 -3.08 -8.23
N GLU A 62 6.52 -4.33 -8.61
CA GLU A 62 7.89 -4.87 -8.70
C GLU A 62 8.74 -4.11 -9.71
N GLN A 63 8.18 -3.72 -10.85
CA GLN A 63 8.86 -2.86 -11.83
C GLN A 63 9.18 -1.48 -11.25
N TRP A 64 8.25 -0.88 -10.50
CA TRP A 64 8.46 0.41 -9.84
C TRP A 64 9.53 0.33 -8.74
N LEU A 65 9.59 -0.77 -7.98
CA LEU A 65 10.67 -1.04 -7.03
C LEU A 65 12.01 -1.21 -7.74
N ALA A 66 12.05 -1.96 -8.84
CA ALA A 66 13.26 -2.21 -9.61
C ALA A 66 13.86 -0.93 -10.18
N GLN A 67 13.03 0.01 -10.66
CA GLN A 67 13.47 1.34 -11.10
C GLN A 67 14.16 2.14 -9.98
N ARG A 68 13.84 1.85 -8.71
CA ARG A 68 14.45 2.46 -7.52
C ARG A 68 15.64 1.66 -6.96
N GLY A 69 16.08 0.62 -7.68
CA GLY A 69 17.14 -0.28 -7.23
C GLY A 69 16.74 -1.16 -6.03
N ARG A 70 15.44 -1.33 -5.78
CA ARG A 70 14.89 -2.18 -4.70
C ARG A 70 14.27 -3.45 -5.26
N ARG A 71 14.19 -4.49 -4.44
CA ARG A 71 13.53 -5.76 -4.77
C ARG A 71 12.64 -6.18 -3.62
N LEU A 72 11.49 -6.78 -3.92
CA LEU A 72 10.55 -7.29 -2.92
C LEU A 72 11.24 -8.26 -1.94
N SER A 73 12.02 -9.19 -2.49
CA SER A 73 12.79 -10.17 -1.72
C SER A 73 13.85 -9.58 -0.80
N ALA A 74 14.33 -8.37 -1.06
CA ALA A 74 15.26 -7.67 -0.17
C ALA A 74 14.56 -7.06 1.06
N MET A 75 13.23 -6.97 1.04
CA MET A 75 12.40 -6.39 2.10
C MET A 75 11.72 -7.44 2.99
N ASP A 76 11.99 -8.73 2.76
CA ASP A 76 11.41 -9.83 3.56
C ASP A 76 11.76 -9.70 5.06
N GLY A 77 12.93 -9.14 5.37
CA GLY A 77 13.38 -8.84 6.73
C GLY A 77 12.78 -7.59 7.37
N ASP A 78 12.07 -6.73 6.63
CA ASP A 78 11.46 -5.51 7.16
C ASP A 78 10.03 -5.30 6.59
N PRO A 79 9.00 -5.92 7.21
CA PRO A 79 7.62 -5.81 6.77
C PRO A 79 7.06 -4.38 6.90
N SER A 80 7.65 -3.53 7.75
CA SER A 80 7.24 -2.13 7.88
C SER A 80 7.69 -1.31 6.68
N GLN A 81 8.92 -1.56 6.21
CA GLN A 81 9.45 -0.96 4.99
C GLN A 81 8.67 -1.43 3.76
N GLU A 82 8.42 -2.74 3.64
CA GLU A 82 7.61 -3.30 2.55
C GLU A 82 6.22 -2.65 2.50
N ARG A 83 5.56 -2.54 3.66
CA ARG A 83 4.28 -1.82 3.81
C ARG A 83 4.36 -0.38 3.31
N GLY A 84 5.39 0.36 3.70
CA GLY A 84 5.58 1.76 3.27
C GLY A 84 5.70 1.91 1.75
N PHE A 85 6.38 0.97 1.07
CA PHE A 85 6.46 0.98 -0.38
C PHE A 85 5.12 0.69 -1.04
N TRP A 86 4.37 -0.29 -0.54
CA TRP A 86 3.04 -0.57 -1.08
C TRP A 86 2.10 0.63 -0.97
N PHE A 87 2.08 1.30 0.20
CA PHE A 87 1.34 2.54 0.36
C PHE A 87 1.80 3.61 -0.64
N SER A 88 3.12 3.86 -0.72
CA SER A 88 3.66 4.86 -1.64
C SER A 88 3.25 4.62 -3.09
N PHE A 89 3.23 3.35 -3.51
CA PHE A 89 2.79 2.98 -4.85
C PHE A 89 1.27 3.16 -5.04
N ALA A 90 0.47 2.82 -4.04
CA ALA A 90 -0.97 3.08 -4.05
C ALA A 90 -1.28 4.58 -4.18
N TYR A 91 -0.59 5.43 -3.41
CA TYR A 91 -0.70 6.90 -3.51
C TYR A 91 -0.28 7.43 -4.89
N LEU A 92 0.84 6.92 -5.42
CA LEU A 92 1.29 7.27 -6.76
C LEU A 92 0.22 6.95 -7.82
N ARG A 93 -0.46 5.80 -7.69
CA ARG A 93 -1.48 5.32 -8.63
C ARG A 93 -2.73 6.19 -8.70
N VAL A 94 -3.16 6.75 -7.56
CA VAL A 94 -4.33 7.63 -7.51
C VAL A 94 -4.03 9.07 -7.93
N GLY A 95 -2.78 9.36 -8.29
CA GLY A 95 -2.38 10.72 -8.67
C GLY A 95 -2.34 11.69 -7.49
N GLU A 96 -2.54 11.19 -6.27
CA GLU A 96 -2.18 11.89 -5.02
C GLU A 96 -0.66 11.77 -4.90
N CYS A 97 0.01 12.42 -5.85
CA CYS A 97 1.37 12.86 -5.69
C CYS A 97 1.32 13.72 -4.43
N GLY A 98 1.93 13.23 -3.34
CA GLY A 98 2.55 14.16 -2.42
C GLY A 98 3.53 14.98 -3.25
N ALA A 99 3.05 16.08 -3.83
CA ALA A 99 3.87 17.17 -4.28
C ALA A 99 4.64 17.60 -3.04
N GLN A 100 5.86 17.10 -2.91
CA GLN A 100 6.90 17.86 -2.25
C GLN A 100 7.77 18.41 -3.38
N PRO A 101 7.70 19.73 -3.67
CA PRO A 101 8.85 20.43 -4.25
C PRO A 101 10.07 20.31 -3.33
#